data_AF-A0A7W1R907-F1
#
_entry.id   AF-A0A7W1R907-F1
#
_cell.length_a   1.000
_cell.length_b   1.000
_cell.length_c   1.000
_cell.angle_alpha   90.00
_cell.angle_beta   90.00
_cell.angle_gamma   90.00
#
_symmetry.space_group_name_H-M   'P 1'
#
loop_
_entity.id
_entity.type
_entity.pdbx_description
1 polymer ?
#
loop_
_entity_poly.entity_id
_entity_poly.type
_entity_poly.pdbx_seq_one_letter_code
_entity_poly.pdbx_strand_id
1 'polypeptide(L)'
;MRTDAGMGERLFKALLIAILLAAPSLAQTSEELRRKYGEPETLSHKSSRILVERYTVRLDILLTVKFGKSGRACELRIEPRPTQTRNGKPVDVMEVAEVRHVIEELAPEGARGRLIKTANAEFTCSSVVFQDYALVMIAVTTRCAGQGGGTYSVKIRWKDTMCERIDRRGSASEVAGNFSELN
;
A
#
# COMPACT_ATOMS: atom_id res chain seq x y z
N MET A 1 45.98 35.99 19.05
CA MET A 1 45.29 34.76 18.57
C MET A 1 43.86 34.82 19.07
N ARG A 2 42.89 35.11 18.18
CA ARG A 2 41.45 35.05 18.47
C ARG A 2 40.94 33.72 17.95
N THR A 3 40.47 32.85 18.83
CA THR A 3 39.80 31.61 18.46
C THR A 3 38.34 31.92 18.18
N ASP A 4 37.92 31.74 16.92
CA ASP A 4 36.54 31.92 16.45
C ASP A 4 35.61 30.88 17.10
N ALA A 5 34.95 31.28 18.19
CA ALA A 5 33.98 30.47 18.93
C ALA A 5 32.66 30.21 18.17
N GLY A 6 32.46 30.77 16.97
CA GLY A 6 31.18 30.72 16.25
C GLY A 6 31.00 29.55 15.27
N MET A 7 32.07 28.82 14.92
CA MET A 7 32.00 27.79 13.88
C MET A 7 31.35 26.49 14.37
N GLY A 8 31.57 26.11 15.64
CA GLY A 8 31.00 24.88 16.23
C GLY A 8 29.48 24.93 16.38
N GLU A 9 28.92 26.08 16.74
CA GLU A 9 27.47 26.24 16.93
C GLU A 9 26.70 26.17 15.60
N ARG A 10 27.30 26.68 14.52
CA ARG A 10 26.73 26.60 13.15
C ARG A 10 26.76 25.18 12.61
N LEU A 11 27.85 24.44 12.87
CA LEU A 11 27.98 23.03 12.49
C LEU A 11 26.98 22.14 13.24
N PHE A 12 26.79 22.37 14.54
CA PHE A 12 25.86 21.59 15.35
C PHE A 12 24.40 21.81 14.95
N LYS A 13 24.01 23.07 14.65
CA LYS A 13 22.67 23.40 14.13
C LYS A 13 22.42 22.80 12.75
N ALA A 14 23.43 22.82 11.86
CA ALA A 14 23.32 22.19 10.55
C ALA A 14 23.17 20.66 10.65
N LEU A 15 23.89 20.01 11.57
CA LEU A 15 23.79 18.57 11.80
C LEU A 15 22.41 18.15 12.32
N LEU A 16 21.83 18.92 13.26
CA LEU A 16 20.49 18.67 13.79
C LEU A 16 19.39 18.80 12.73
N ILE A 17 19.50 19.80 11.83
CA ILE A 17 18.57 19.96 10.70
C ILE A 17 18.68 18.80 9.71
N ALA A 18 19.90 18.30 9.45
CA ALA A 18 20.12 17.16 8.56
C ALA A 18 19.55 15.84 9.12
N ILE A 19 19.63 15.63 10.45
CA ILE A 19 19.10 14.43 11.11
C ILE A 19 17.56 14.40 11.09
N LEU A 20 16.90 15.56 11.21
CA LEU A 20 15.43 15.66 11.15
C LEU A 20 14.85 15.34 9.76
N LEU A 21 15.66 15.43 8.70
CA LEU A 21 15.24 15.11 7.33
C LEU A 21 15.41 13.62 6.97
N ALA A 22 16.12 12.84 7.80
CA ALA A 22 16.38 11.42 7.58
C ALA A 22 15.45 10.52 8.40
N ALA A 23 14.16 10.88 8.51
CA ALA A 23 13.19 9.98 9.11
C ALA A 23 13.09 8.72 8.23
N PRO A 24 13.34 7.51 8.78
CA PRO A 24 13.12 6.29 8.03
C PRO A 24 11.66 6.29 7.60
N SER A 25 11.43 6.22 6.29
CA SER A 25 10.11 6.17 5.69
C SER A 25 9.51 4.80 5.96
N LEU A 26 8.92 4.69 7.13
CA LEU A 26 8.20 3.54 7.61
C LEU A 26 6.76 3.58 7.03
N ALA A 27 6.09 2.42 6.96
CA ALA A 27 4.75 2.30 6.37
C ALA A 27 3.73 3.30 6.94
N GLN A 28 2.85 3.88 6.12
CA GLN A 28 1.91 4.94 6.54
C GLN A 28 0.95 4.47 7.64
N THR A 29 0.60 5.35 8.57
CA THR A 29 -0.36 5.10 9.65
C THR A 29 -1.78 5.48 9.23
N SER A 30 -2.79 4.98 9.96
CA SER A 30 -4.20 5.36 9.71
C SER A 30 -4.39 6.87 9.81
N GLU A 31 -3.79 7.53 10.81
CA GLU A 31 -3.94 8.96 10.99
C GLU A 31 -3.32 9.81 9.88
N GLU A 32 -2.15 9.40 9.37
CA GLU A 32 -1.54 10.04 8.19
C GLU A 32 -2.43 9.92 6.96
N LEU A 33 -3.02 8.74 6.74
CA LEU A 33 -3.92 8.49 5.61
C LEU A 33 -5.23 9.27 5.73
N ARG A 34 -5.82 9.35 6.93
CA ARG A 34 -7.01 10.16 7.19
C ARG A 34 -6.76 11.64 6.97
N ARG A 35 -5.61 12.15 7.42
CA ARG A 35 -5.20 13.53 7.17
C ARG A 35 -5.06 13.83 5.69
N LYS A 36 -4.59 12.85 4.91
CA LYS A 36 -4.30 13.02 3.49
C LYS A 36 -5.52 12.85 2.59
N TYR A 37 -6.35 11.85 2.86
CA TYR A 37 -7.45 11.44 1.99
C TYR A 37 -8.84 11.69 2.60
N GLY A 38 -8.90 12.23 3.82
CA GLY A 38 -10.14 12.45 4.56
C GLY A 38 -10.64 11.22 5.29
N GLU A 39 -11.88 11.28 5.75
CA GLU A 39 -12.50 10.19 6.52
C GLU A 39 -12.75 8.95 5.64
N PRO A 40 -12.29 7.76 6.07
CA PRO A 40 -12.44 6.55 5.30
C PRO A 40 -13.83 5.96 5.46
N GLU A 41 -14.21 5.16 4.47
CA GLU A 41 -15.21 4.14 4.68
C GLU A 41 -14.57 2.99 5.47
N THR A 42 -14.96 2.85 6.73
CA THR A 42 -14.43 1.79 7.60
C THR A 42 -15.11 0.47 7.26
N LEU A 43 -14.36 -0.51 6.76
CA LEU A 43 -14.86 -1.82 6.33
C LEU A 43 -14.67 -2.92 7.39
N SER A 44 -14.22 -2.55 8.59
CA SER A 44 -13.87 -3.52 9.62
C SER A 44 -15.11 -4.27 10.11
N HIS A 45 -15.09 -5.60 9.98
CA HIS A 45 -16.09 -6.46 10.60
C HIS A 45 -15.89 -6.47 12.12
N LYS A 46 -16.95 -6.36 12.93
CA LYS A 46 -16.87 -6.31 14.41
C LYS A 46 -16.10 -7.48 15.05
N SER A 47 -15.95 -8.60 14.33
CA SER A 47 -15.20 -9.78 14.77
C SER A 47 -13.71 -9.77 14.37
N SER A 48 -13.29 -8.90 13.45
CA SER A 48 -11.92 -8.87 12.95
C SER A 48 -11.05 -7.95 13.80
N ARG A 49 -9.89 -8.46 14.24
CA ARG A 49 -8.86 -7.66 14.93
C ARG A 49 -8.04 -6.79 13.97
N ILE A 50 -8.41 -6.76 12.69
CA ILE A 50 -7.74 -5.97 11.65
C ILE A 50 -8.59 -4.75 11.36
N LEU A 51 -7.99 -3.57 11.52
CA LEU A 51 -8.56 -2.34 10.99
C LEU A 51 -8.38 -2.34 9.47
N VAL A 52 -9.49 -2.24 8.75
CA VAL A 52 -9.54 -2.07 7.30
C VAL A 52 -10.28 -0.79 6.98
N GLU A 53 -9.62 0.08 6.23
CA GLU A 53 -10.14 1.39 5.83
C GLU A 53 -10.08 1.51 4.31
N ARG A 54 -11.08 2.17 3.73
CA ARG A 54 -11.17 2.43 2.30
C ARG A 54 -11.26 3.93 2.05
N TYR A 55 -10.40 4.42 1.15
CA TYR A 55 -10.27 5.83 0.78
C TYR A 55 -10.51 6.01 -0.72
N THR A 56 -11.03 7.18 -1.09
CA THR A 56 -11.02 7.66 -2.47
C THR A 56 -9.76 8.52 -2.65
N VAL A 57 -8.74 7.98 -3.32
CA VAL A 57 -7.43 8.66 -3.47
C VAL A 57 -7.43 9.61 -4.65
N ARG A 58 -8.18 9.26 -5.69
CA ARG A 58 -8.47 10.07 -6.87
C ARG A 58 -9.91 9.79 -7.30
N LEU A 59 -10.42 10.56 -8.25
CA LEU A 59 -11.78 10.42 -8.75
C LEU A 59 -12.09 8.94 -9.14
N ASP A 60 -11.13 8.27 -9.78
CA ASP A 60 -11.28 6.94 -10.39
C ASP A 60 -10.57 5.84 -9.58
N ILE A 61 -9.94 6.15 -8.44
CA ILE A 61 -9.05 5.23 -7.72
C ILE A 61 -9.48 5.08 -6.27
N LEU A 62 -9.73 3.84 -5.87
CA LEU A 62 -9.94 3.42 -4.49
C LEU A 62 -8.66 2.83 -3.92
N LEU A 63 -8.41 3.17 -2.66
CA LEU A 63 -7.36 2.58 -1.84
C LEU A 63 -8.00 1.85 -0.67
N THR A 64 -7.77 0.55 -0.56
CA THR A 64 -8.10 -0.23 0.62
C THR A 64 -6.82 -0.51 1.40
N VAL A 65 -6.80 -0.15 2.67
CA VAL A 65 -5.65 -0.32 3.56
C VAL A 65 -6.00 -1.26 4.69
N LYS A 66 -5.15 -2.27 4.89
CA LYS A 66 -5.17 -3.11 6.08
C LYS A 66 -4.05 -2.67 7.01
N PHE A 67 -4.39 -2.44 8.27
CA PHE A 67 -3.41 -2.05 9.28
C PHE A 67 -3.00 -3.26 10.13
N GLY A 68 -1.70 -3.33 10.43
CA GLY A 68 -1.17 -4.27 11.41
C GLY A 68 -1.44 -3.81 12.84
N LYS A 69 -1.04 -4.63 13.82
CA LYS A 69 -1.21 -4.34 15.26
C LYS A 69 -0.55 -3.03 15.72
N SER A 70 0.49 -2.59 15.02
CA SER A 70 1.20 -1.33 15.30
C SER A 70 0.46 -0.09 14.77
N GLY A 71 -0.71 -0.25 14.15
CA GLY A 71 -1.45 0.84 13.52
C GLY A 71 -0.84 1.33 12.20
N ARG A 72 0.18 0.63 11.69
CA ARG A 72 0.82 0.91 10.40
C ARG A 72 0.20 0.06 9.29
N ALA A 73 0.10 0.64 8.10
CA ALA A 73 -0.35 -0.03 6.89
C ALA A 73 0.55 -1.22 6.62
N CYS A 74 -0.06 -2.39 6.51
CA CYS A 74 0.66 -3.63 6.28
C CYS A 74 0.43 -4.13 4.84
N GLU A 75 -0.78 -3.90 4.32
CA GLU A 75 -1.19 -4.20 2.96
C GLU A 75 -2.05 -3.06 2.42
N LEU A 76 -1.76 -2.64 1.19
CA LEU A 76 -2.52 -1.64 0.45
C LEU A 76 -2.97 -2.26 -0.86
N ARG A 77 -4.22 -2.03 -1.23
CA ARG A 77 -4.81 -2.47 -2.49
C ARG A 77 -5.40 -1.26 -3.22
N ILE A 78 -4.92 -1.01 -4.42
CA ILE A 78 -5.32 0.09 -5.28
C ILE A 78 -6.14 -0.48 -6.42
N GLU A 79 -7.36 0.04 -6.62
CA GLU A 79 -8.33 -0.49 -7.58
C GLU A 79 -9.14 0.62 -8.25
N PRO A 80 -9.66 0.39 -9.46
CA PRO A 80 -10.63 1.28 -10.08
C PRO A 80 -11.86 1.46 -9.19
N ARG A 81 -12.43 2.65 -9.20
CA ARG A 81 -13.69 2.94 -8.49
C ARG A 81 -14.89 2.40 -9.29
N PRO A 82 -15.67 1.42 -8.78
CA PRO A 82 -16.70 0.72 -9.56
C PRO A 82 -17.85 1.60 -10.07
N THR A 83 -18.15 2.69 -9.38
CA THR A 83 -19.29 3.56 -9.69
C THR A 83 -19.01 4.53 -10.83
N GLN A 84 -17.79 4.55 -11.36
CA GLN A 84 -17.43 5.42 -12.45
C GLN A 84 -17.76 4.82 -13.80
N THR A 85 -18.36 5.64 -14.66
CA THR A 85 -18.52 5.32 -16.07
C THR A 85 -17.73 6.30 -16.91
N ARG A 86 -16.97 5.78 -17.86
CA ARG A 86 -16.32 6.57 -18.91
C ARG A 86 -16.94 6.18 -20.24
N ASN A 87 -17.52 7.16 -20.94
CA ASN A 87 -18.27 6.92 -22.18
C ASN A 87 -19.40 5.88 -22.00
N GLY A 88 -20.07 5.89 -20.85
CA GLY A 88 -21.18 4.96 -20.55
C GLY A 88 -20.77 3.52 -20.22
N LYS A 89 -19.46 3.21 -20.10
CA LYS A 89 -18.97 1.90 -19.66
C LYS A 89 -18.32 2.01 -18.28
N PRO A 90 -18.49 1.01 -17.38
CA PRO A 90 -17.78 0.97 -16.12
C PRO A 90 -16.27 1.11 -16.32
N VAL A 91 -15.63 1.97 -15.55
CA VAL A 91 -14.16 2.09 -15.53
C VAL A 91 -13.62 0.93 -14.72
N ASP A 92 -13.14 -0.10 -15.41
CA ASP A 92 -12.58 -1.31 -14.81
C ASP A 92 -11.04 -1.34 -14.82
N VAL A 93 -10.41 -0.25 -15.26
CA VAL A 93 -8.96 -0.07 -15.35
C VAL A 93 -8.57 1.35 -14.96
N MET A 94 -7.39 1.49 -14.38
CA MET A 94 -6.77 2.77 -14.05
C MET A 94 -5.71 3.13 -15.08
N GLU A 95 -5.54 4.43 -15.34
CA GLU A 95 -4.48 4.93 -16.21
C GLU A 95 -3.10 4.65 -15.60
N VAL A 96 -2.14 4.21 -16.42
CA VAL A 96 -0.87 3.66 -15.95
C VAL A 96 -0.01 4.74 -15.28
N ALA A 97 0.05 5.95 -15.83
CA ALA A 97 0.83 7.04 -15.27
C ALA A 97 0.25 7.50 -13.92
N GLU A 98 -1.07 7.58 -13.78
CA GLU A 98 -1.73 7.94 -12.52
C GLU A 98 -1.49 6.87 -11.45
N VAL A 99 -1.58 5.59 -11.79
CA VAL A 99 -1.25 4.51 -10.84
C VAL A 99 0.20 4.61 -10.38
N ARG A 100 1.13 4.90 -11.29
CA ARG A 100 2.53 5.10 -10.93
C ARG A 100 2.69 6.26 -9.94
N HIS A 101 1.97 7.36 -10.12
CA HIS A 101 1.99 8.47 -9.17
C HIS A 101 1.44 8.05 -7.79
N VAL A 102 0.34 7.29 -7.75
CA VAL A 102 -0.21 6.78 -6.49
C VAL A 102 0.75 5.80 -5.81
N ILE A 103 1.46 4.94 -6.56
CA ILE A 103 2.49 4.06 -6.00
C ILE A 103 3.64 4.88 -5.39
N GLU A 104 4.14 5.89 -6.08
CA GLU A 104 5.21 6.76 -5.56
C GLU A 104 4.77 7.52 -4.32
N GLU A 105 3.50 7.92 -4.29
CA GLU A 105 2.90 8.60 -3.15
C GLU A 105 2.72 7.69 -1.92
N LEU A 106 2.40 6.40 -2.13
CA LEU A 106 2.12 5.44 -1.06
C LEU A 106 3.36 4.71 -0.55
N ALA A 107 4.29 4.43 -1.44
CA ALA A 107 5.56 3.76 -1.14
C ALA A 107 6.65 4.43 -1.98
N PRO A 108 7.20 5.58 -1.57
CA PRO A 108 8.22 6.29 -2.35
C PRO A 108 9.51 5.47 -2.45
N GLU A 109 10.35 5.75 -3.44
CA GLU A 109 11.57 4.98 -3.72
C GLU A 109 12.45 4.75 -2.48
N GLY A 110 12.69 5.81 -1.69
CA GLY A 110 13.48 5.73 -0.45
C GLY A 110 12.89 4.79 0.63
N ALA A 111 11.58 4.51 0.57
CA ALA A 111 10.87 3.66 1.51
C ALA A 111 10.81 2.20 1.11
N ARG A 112 10.95 1.89 -0.18
CA ARG A 112 10.93 0.52 -0.69
C ARG A 112 12.19 -0.25 -0.28
N GLY A 113 13.30 0.47 -0.10
CA GLY A 113 14.64 -0.09 -0.01
C GLY A 113 15.14 -0.56 -1.38
N ARG A 114 16.28 -1.25 -1.43
CA ARG A 114 16.85 -1.73 -2.71
C ARG A 114 15.94 -2.75 -3.39
N LEU A 115 15.86 -2.71 -4.72
CA LEU A 115 15.21 -3.76 -5.51
C LEU A 115 15.99 -5.07 -5.38
N ILE A 116 15.29 -6.16 -5.04
CA ILE A 116 15.85 -7.51 -4.88
C ILE A 116 15.59 -8.34 -6.12
N LYS A 117 14.35 -8.33 -6.62
CA LYS A 117 13.94 -9.15 -7.77
C LYS A 117 12.76 -8.53 -8.49
N THR A 118 12.71 -8.73 -9.80
CA THR A 118 11.52 -8.53 -10.62
C THR A 118 11.08 -9.87 -11.22
N ALA A 119 9.77 -10.11 -11.26
CA ALA A 119 9.19 -11.27 -11.91
C ALA A 119 7.90 -10.85 -12.63
N ASN A 120 7.61 -11.49 -13.75
CA ASN A 120 6.38 -11.31 -14.50
C ASN A 120 5.64 -12.65 -14.61
N ALA A 121 4.31 -12.59 -14.50
CA ALA A 121 3.43 -13.70 -14.81
C ALA A 121 2.40 -13.23 -15.84
N GLU A 122 2.26 -13.96 -16.93
CA GLU A 122 1.34 -13.64 -18.02
C GLU A 122 0.17 -14.63 -18.03
N PHE A 123 -1.03 -14.11 -18.22
CA PHE A 123 -2.28 -14.86 -18.17
C PHE A 123 -3.19 -14.40 -19.32
N THR A 124 -3.06 -14.97 -20.51
CA THR A 124 -3.89 -14.68 -21.71
C THR A 124 -4.01 -13.18 -22.10
N CYS A 125 -4.79 -12.37 -21.36
CA CYS A 125 -4.93 -10.92 -21.53
C CYS A 125 -4.68 -10.13 -20.22
N SER A 126 -4.11 -10.73 -19.18
CA SER A 126 -3.59 -10.00 -18.03
C SER A 126 -2.13 -10.34 -17.77
N SER A 127 -1.41 -9.41 -17.17
CA SER A 127 -0.06 -9.67 -16.67
C SER A 127 0.09 -9.12 -15.27
N VAL A 128 0.88 -9.81 -14.45
CA VAL A 128 1.24 -9.35 -13.12
C VAL A 128 2.74 -9.16 -13.08
N VAL A 129 3.16 -7.92 -12.80
CA VAL A 129 4.56 -7.59 -12.55
C VAL A 129 4.78 -7.49 -11.06
N PHE A 130 5.64 -8.37 -10.54
CA PHE A 130 6.09 -8.37 -9.17
C PHE A 130 7.44 -7.67 -9.08
N GLN A 131 7.51 -6.63 -8.25
CA GLN A 131 8.75 -5.98 -7.85
C GLN A 131 8.95 -6.20 -6.36
N ASP A 132 9.95 -7.01 -6.04
CA ASP A 132 10.30 -7.34 -4.66
C ASP A 132 11.48 -6.47 -4.23
N TYR A 133 11.23 -5.55 -3.30
CA TYR A 133 12.24 -4.68 -2.69
C TYR A 133 12.60 -5.17 -1.29
N ALA A 134 13.63 -4.60 -0.67
CA ALA A 134 14.07 -4.99 0.66
C ALA A 134 12.97 -4.84 1.73
N LEU A 135 12.14 -3.80 1.63
CA LEU A 135 11.12 -3.47 2.64
C LEU A 135 9.68 -3.65 2.15
N VAL A 136 9.46 -3.69 0.82
CA VAL A 136 8.13 -3.72 0.22
C VAL A 136 8.08 -4.70 -0.95
N MET A 137 6.94 -5.39 -1.11
CA MET A 137 6.57 -6.06 -2.35
C MET A 137 5.48 -5.25 -3.05
N ILE A 138 5.66 -4.99 -4.35
CA ILE A 138 4.67 -4.33 -5.21
C ILE A 138 4.28 -5.31 -6.31
N ALA A 139 2.99 -5.59 -6.45
CA ALA A 139 2.43 -6.38 -7.54
C ALA A 139 1.45 -5.51 -8.34
N VAL A 140 1.75 -5.28 -9.62
CA VAL A 140 0.92 -4.50 -10.53
C VAL A 140 0.27 -5.45 -11.53
N THR A 141 -1.06 -5.48 -11.55
CA THR A 141 -1.85 -6.28 -12.50
C THR A 141 -2.35 -5.39 -13.61
N THR A 142 -1.97 -5.67 -14.85
CA THR A 142 -2.40 -4.93 -16.04
C THR A 142 -3.25 -5.79 -16.96
N ARG A 143 -4.05 -5.15 -17.82
CA ARG A 143 -4.81 -5.79 -18.90
C ARG A 143 -4.25 -5.45 -20.26
N CYS A 144 -4.44 -6.35 -21.21
CA CYS A 144 -4.07 -6.14 -22.60
C CYS A 144 -4.93 -5.04 -23.26
N ALA A 145 -4.38 -4.35 -24.27
CA ALA A 145 -5.05 -3.23 -24.93
C ALA A 145 -6.43 -3.59 -25.52
N GLY A 146 -6.61 -4.84 -25.99
CA GLY A 146 -7.88 -5.34 -26.53
C GLY A 146 -9.02 -5.41 -25.51
N GLN A 147 -8.71 -5.38 -24.20
CA GLN A 147 -9.70 -5.34 -23.11
C GLN A 147 -9.65 -4.00 -22.35
N GLY A 148 -9.40 -2.91 -23.07
CA GLY A 148 -9.37 -1.54 -22.52
C GLY A 148 -7.97 -1.05 -22.15
N GLY A 149 -7.03 -1.97 -21.88
CA GLY A 149 -5.66 -1.62 -21.47
C GLY A 149 -5.58 -0.94 -20.10
N GLY A 150 -4.39 -0.90 -19.51
CA GLY A 150 -4.15 -0.19 -18.25
C GLY A 150 -4.05 -1.10 -17.03
N THR A 151 -4.10 -0.50 -15.84
CA THR A 151 -3.85 -1.20 -14.58
C THR A 151 -5.15 -1.57 -13.89
N TYR A 152 -5.38 -2.87 -13.72
CA TYR A 152 -6.58 -3.40 -13.06
C TYR A 152 -6.46 -3.37 -11.54
N SER A 153 -5.28 -3.65 -10.99
CA SER A 153 -5.06 -3.58 -9.55
C SER A 153 -3.59 -3.43 -9.21
N VAL A 154 -3.32 -2.83 -8.06
CA VAL A 154 -1.99 -2.84 -7.45
C VAL A 154 -2.09 -3.33 -6.02
N LYS A 155 -1.15 -4.18 -5.63
CA LYS A 155 -0.97 -4.61 -4.26
C LYS A 155 0.40 -4.16 -3.77
N ILE A 156 0.42 -3.37 -2.70
CA ILE A 156 1.65 -2.97 -1.99
C ILE A 156 1.63 -3.66 -0.63
N ARG A 157 2.71 -4.34 -0.28
CA ARG A 157 2.81 -5.08 0.98
C ARG A 157 4.13 -4.81 1.68
N TRP A 158 4.06 -4.30 2.90
CA TRP A 158 5.23 -4.00 3.72
C TRP A 158 5.71 -5.28 4.42
N LYS A 159 7.01 -5.57 4.34
CA LYS A 159 7.60 -6.84 4.83
C LYS A 159 7.84 -6.84 6.34
N ASP A 160 8.07 -5.68 6.94
CA ASP A 160 8.32 -5.48 8.37
C ASP A 160 7.03 -5.45 9.22
N THR A 161 5.86 -5.50 8.58
CA THR A 161 4.57 -5.47 9.24
C THR A 161 3.92 -6.86 9.28
N MET A 162 3.46 -7.27 10.46
CA MET A 162 2.79 -8.56 10.63
C MET A 162 1.35 -8.54 10.07
N CYS A 163 1.15 -8.61 8.76
CA CYS A 163 -0.18 -8.94 8.19
C CYS A 163 -0.55 -10.43 8.38
N GLU A 164 0.43 -11.33 8.34
CA GLU A 164 0.19 -12.76 8.03
C GLU A 164 -0.49 -13.59 9.11
N ARG A 165 -0.46 -13.16 10.37
CA ARG A 165 -0.94 -14.03 11.47
C ARG A 165 -2.45 -13.98 11.68
N ILE A 166 -3.18 -13.12 10.97
CA ILE A 166 -4.60 -12.92 11.24
C ILE A 166 -5.47 -13.71 10.25
N ASP A 167 -5.11 -13.77 8.97
CA ASP A 167 -5.91 -14.48 7.96
C ASP A 167 -5.86 -16.02 8.10
N ARG A 168 -4.74 -16.61 8.56
CA ARG A 168 -4.61 -18.08 8.67
C ARG A 168 -5.50 -18.73 9.74
N ARG A 169 -5.93 -18.00 10.78
CA ARG A 169 -6.84 -18.57 11.79
C ARG A 169 -8.30 -18.58 11.34
N GLY A 170 -8.70 -17.68 10.44
CA GLY A 170 -10.05 -17.67 9.87
C GLY A 170 -10.30 -18.89 8.99
N SER A 171 -9.41 -19.17 8.04
CA SER A 171 -9.61 -20.28 7.09
C SER A 171 -9.42 -21.68 7.69
N ALA A 172 -8.70 -21.82 8.81
CA ALA A 172 -8.52 -23.13 9.46
C ALA A 172 -9.65 -23.45 10.47
N SER A 173 -10.26 -22.44 11.09
CA SER A 173 -11.31 -22.66 12.10
C SER A 173 -12.68 -22.93 11.49
N GLU A 174 -12.94 -22.46 10.27
CA GLU A 174 -14.24 -22.65 9.60
C GLU A 174 -14.41 -24.05 8.99
N VAL A 175 -13.30 -24.74 8.72
CA VAL A 175 -13.32 -26.14 8.23
C VAL A 175 -13.53 -27.15 9.37
N ALA A 176 -13.18 -26.79 10.61
CA ALA A 176 -13.31 -27.70 11.75
C ALA A 176 -14.71 -27.70 12.40
N GLY A 177 -15.58 -26.75 12.07
CA GLY A 177 -16.92 -26.61 12.67
C GLY A 177 -18.02 -27.43 12.00
N ASN A 178 -17.79 -28.00 10.81
CA ASN A 178 -18.83 -28.63 9.98
C ASN A 178 -18.79 -30.17 9.97
N PHE A 179 -18.06 -30.81 10.88
CA PHE A 179 -17.89 -32.28 10.89
C PHE A 179 -18.53 -33.00 12.09
N SER A 180 -19.40 -32.33 12.85
CA SER A 180 -19.95 -32.88 14.11
C SER A 180 -21.47 -33.12 14.13
N GLU A 181 -22.19 -32.94 13.02
CA GLU A 181 -23.66 -33.19 12.94
C GLU A 181 -24.05 -34.32 11.97
N LEU A 182 -23.27 -35.41 11.97
CA LEU A 182 -23.69 -36.68 11.38
C LEU A 182 -23.37 -37.82 12.36
N ASN A 183 -24.22 -37.96 13.37
CA ASN A 183 -24.55 -39.22 14.04
C ASN A 183 -25.76 -39.03 14.97
#